data_AF-A0A8J3QD30-F1
#
_entry.id   AF-A0A8J3QD30-F1
#
_cell.length_a   1.000
_cell.length_b   1.000
_cell.length_c   1.000
_cell.angle_alpha   90.00
_cell.angle_beta   90.00
_cell.angle_gamma   90.00
#
_symmetry.space_group_name_H-M   'P 1'
#
loop_
_entity.id
_entity.type
_entity.pdbx_description
1 polymer ?
#
loop_
_entity_poly.entity_id
_entity_poly.type
_entity_poly.pdbx_seq_one_letter_code
_entity_poly.pdbx_strand_id
1 'polypeptide(L)'
;MTAGPEADTAFFDALGAVFDKHPQAKTRYAIGTARQEAEKLGIDFAKQHAVARVEGSRIITSFHDNDGGEGPEHSLACCEWGFVGGEWKCKKKCPT
;
A
#
# COMPACT_ATOMS: atom_id res chain seq x y z
N MET A 1 8.85 -4.92 3.61
CA MET A 1 8.19 -5.17 4.91
C MET A 1 6.70 -5.28 4.61
N THR A 2 6.08 -6.42 4.91
CA THR A 2 4.62 -6.59 4.75
C THR A 2 3.95 -5.90 5.93
N ALA A 3 3.25 -4.79 5.67
CA ALA A 3 2.43 -4.08 6.65
C ALA A 3 0.94 -4.29 6.30
N GLY A 4 0.11 -4.53 7.31
CA GLY A 4 -1.30 -4.88 7.09
C GLY A 4 -1.90 -5.75 8.19
N PRO A 5 -3.21 -6.06 8.12
CA PRO A 5 -3.94 -6.73 9.20
C PRO A 5 -3.40 -8.11 9.60
N GLU A 6 -2.79 -8.83 8.67
CA GLU A 6 -2.16 -10.14 8.94
C GLU A 6 -0.78 -10.01 9.60
N ALA A 7 -0.07 -8.89 9.38
CA ALA A 7 1.27 -8.64 9.90
C ALA A 7 1.26 -7.82 11.21
N ASP A 8 0.28 -6.92 11.35
CA ASP A 8 0.14 -5.96 12.44
C ASP A 8 -1.20 -6.19 13.18
N THR A 9 -1.55 -7.46 13.42
CA THR A 9 -2.89 -7.87 13.88
C THR A 9 -3.38 -7.11 15.10
N ALA A 10 -2.57 -6.99 16.15
CA ALA A 10 -2.96 -6.27 17.37
C ALA A 10 -3.32 -4.79 17.11
N PHE A 11 -2.64 -4.14 16.17
CA PHE A 11 -2.91 -2.75 15.79
C PHE A 11 -4.21 -2.64 14.97
N PHE A 12 -4.40 -3.52 13.99
CA PHE A 12 -5.60 -3.53 13.15
C PHE A 12 -6.85 -3.99 13.91
N ASP A 13 -6.74 -4.87 14.91
CA ASP A 13 -7.83 -5.24 15.82
C ASP A 13 -8.27 -4.05 16.68
N ALA A 14 -7.29 -3.33 17.25
CA ALA A 14 -7.57 -2.14 18.05
C ALA A 14 -8.28 -1.06 17.21
N LEU A 15 -7.87 -0.87 15.96
CA LEU A 15 -8.54 0.06 15.04
C LEU A 15 -9.94 -0.43 14.61
N GLY A 16 -10.12 -1.74 14.42
CA GLY A 16 -11.44 -2.34 14.17
C GLY A 16 -12.42 -2.00 15.30
N ALA A 17 -11.99 -2.15 16.55
CA ALA A 17 -12.80 -1.81 17.72
C ALA A 17 -13.17 -0.31 17.81
N VAL A 18 -12.26 0.60 17.39
CA VAL A 18 -12.57 2.04 17.30
C VAL A 18 -13.64 2.30 16.25
N PHE A 19 -13.55 1.64 15.10
CA PHE A 19 -14.51 1.77 14.03
C PHE A 19 -15.87 1.17 14.36
N ASP A 20 -15.94 0.09 15.13
CA ASP A 20 -17.21 -0.45 15.63
C ASP A 20 -17.91 0.52 16.59
N LYS A 21 -17.16 1.24 17.42
CA LYS A 21 -17.70 2.32 18.28
C LYS A 21 -18.15 3.56 17.49
N HIS A 22 -17.54 3.80 16.32
CA HIS A 22 -17.83 4.96 15.48
C HIS A 22 -18.09 4.53 14.03
N PRO A 23 -19.26 3.91 13.73
CA PRO A 23 -19.54 3.32 12.42
C PRO A 23 -19.41 4.31 11.26
N GLN A 24 -19.75 5.58 11.48
CA GLN A 24 -19.63 6.66 10.52
C GLN A 24 -18.19 6.99 10.12
N ALA A 25 -17.19 6.58 10.90
CA ALA A 25 -15.77 6.80 10.62
C ALA A 25 -15.18 5.74 9.68
N LYS A 26 -15.79 4.54 9.58
CA LYS A 26 -15.35 3.41 8.73
C LYS A 26 -15.15 3.79 7.26
N THR A 27 -15.97 4.73 6.78
CA THR A 27 -15.95 5.19 5.38
C THR A 27 -15.07 6.43 5.18
N ARG A 28 -14.60 7.07 6.26
CA ARG A 28 -13.89 8.35 6.21
C ARG A 28 -12.36 8.22 6.31
N TYR A 29 -11.84 7.10 6.80
CA TYR A 29 -10.41 6.91 7.09
C TYR A 29 -9.85 5.61 6.49
N ALA A 30 -8.55 5.61 6.18
CA ALA A 30 -7.79 4.47 5.69
C ALA A 30 -6.29 4.55 6.07
N ILE A 31 -5.54 3.45 5.91
CA ILE A 31 -4.12 3.33 6.33
C ILE A 31 -3.24 2.98 5.14
N GLY A 32 -2.14 3.72 4.91
CA GLY A 32 -1.15 3.48 3.85
C GLY A 32 0.28 3.26 4.37
N THR A 33 1.12 2.58 3.58
CA THR A 33 2.42 2.02 4.02
C THR A 33 3.66 2.54 3.26
N ALA A 34 3.50 3.50 2.34
CA ALA A 34 4.54 3.98 1.40
C ALA A 34 5.82 4.58 2.03
N ARG A 35 5.81 4.90 3.32
CA ARG A 35 6.91 5.59 3.99
C ARG A 35 8.20 4.77 4.08
N GLN A 36 8.09 3.46 4.26
CA GLN A 36 9.27 2.59 4.45
C GLN A 36 10.07 2.36 3.15
N GLU A 37 9.39 2.39 2.00
CA GLU A 37 10.01 2.22 0.69
C GLU A 37 10.84 3.43 0.31
N ALA A 38 10.34 4.64 0.60
CA ALA A 38 11.09 5.88 0.45
C ALA A 38 12.31 5.93 1.38
N GLU A 39 12.14 5.61 2.67
CA GLU A 39 13.19 5.83 3.67
C GLU A 39 14.31 4.77 3.65
N LYS A 40 14.02 3.50 3.30
CA LYS A 40 15.03 2.42 3.36
C LYS A 40 15.63 2.03 2.02
N LEU A 41 14.87 2.14 0.93
CA LEU A 41 15.34 1.78 -0.41
C LEU A 41 15.76 3.02 -1.22
N GLY A 42 15.59 4.21 -0.65
CA GLY A 42 15.95 5.47 -1.30
C GLY A 42 15.09 5.78 -2.54
N ILE A 43 13.89 5.19 -2.61
CA ILE A 43 13.00 5.37 -3.76
C ILE A 43 12.42 6.78 -3.71
N ASP A 44 12.70 7.57 -4.74
CA ASP A 44 12.11 8.87 -4.93
C ASP A 44 10.87 8.73 -5.83
N PHE A 45 9.72 8.49 -5.22
CA PHE A 45 8.45 8.34 -5.93
C PHE A 45 8.02 9.58 -6.74
N ALA A 46 8.66 10.75 -6.54
CA ALA A 46 8.42 11.92 -7.39
C ALA A 46 9.25 11.90 -8.68
N LYS A 47 10.31 11.09 -8.73
CA LYS A 47 11.26 11.04 -9.86
C LYS A 47 11.37 9.66 -10.50
N GLN A 48 10.83 8.63 -9.86
CA GLN A 48 11.02 7.25 -10.26
C GLN A 48 9.66 6.55 -10.37
N HIS A 49 9.52 5.73 -11.41
CA HIS A 49 8.35 4.87 -11.61
C HIS A 49 8.76 3.40 -11.45
N ALA A 50 7.79 2.54 -11.11
CA ALA A 50 8.04 1.11 -10.95
C ALA A 50 7.54 0.33 -12.16
N VAL A 51 8.38 -0.55 -12.70
CA VAL A 51 8.03 -1.53 -13.74
C VAL A 51 8.06 -2.93 -13.13
N ALA A 52 6.95 -3.66 -13.20
CA ALA A 52 6.85 -5.02 -12.68
C ALA A 52 6.73 -6.02 -13.81
N ARG A 53 7.43 -7.14 -13.67
CA ARG A 53 7.35 -8.28 -14.56
C ARG A 53 7.27 -9.58 -13.77
N VAL A 54 6.60 -10.57 -14.36
CA VAL A 54 6.48 -11.90 -13.77
C VAL A 54 7.57 -12.79 -14.36
N GLU A 55 8.42 -13.34 -13.50
CA GLU A 55 9.41 -14.36 -13.87
C GLU A 55 9.12 -15.65 -13.10
N GLY A 56 8.57 -16.65 -13.80
CA GLY A 56 8.15 -17.90 -13.17
C GLY A 56 7.10 -17.67 -12.08
N SER A 57 7.46 -17.94 -10.82
CA SER A 57 6.60 -17.73 -9.64
C SER A 57 6.87 -16.44 -8.88
N ARG A 58 7.69 -15.54 -9.42
CA ARG A 58 8.10 -14.29 -8.76
C ARG A 58 7.61 -13.07 -9.52
N ILE A 59 7.32 -12.00 -8.78
CA ILE A 59 7.16 -10.65 -9.32
C ILE A 59 8.46 -9.90 -9.03
N ILE A 60 9.09 -9.37 -10.08
CA ILE A 60 10.24 -8.47 -9.97
C ILE A 60 9.75 -7.07 -10.32
N THR A 61 9.99 -6.11 -9.43
CA THR A 61 9.72 -4.70 -9.69
C THR A 61 11.01 -3.91 -9.65
N SER A 62 11.26 -3.16 -10.72
CA SER A 62 12.41 -2.31 -10.89
C SER A 62 11.95 -0.85 -10.90
N PHE A 63 12.67 0.02 -10.19
CA PHE A 63 12.41 1.45 -10.16
C PHE A 63 13.38 2.15 -11.09
N HIS A 64 12.86 2.92 -12.02
CA HIS A 64 13.62 3.62 -13.04
C HIS A 64 13.41 5.12 -12.92
N ASP A 65 14.47 5.89 -13.15
CA ASP A 65 14.38 7.34 -13.22
C ASP A 65 13.48 7.74 -14.41
N ASN A 66 12.63 8.74 -14.19
CA ASN A 66 11.82 9.32 -15.23
C ASN A 66 12.73 10.18 -16.12
N ASP A 67 13.25 9.60 -17.20
CA ASP A 67 14.07 10.29 -18.22
C ASP A 67 13.24 11.25 -19.10
N GLY A 68 12.29 11.98 -18.51
CA GLY A 68 11.45 12.96 -19.19
C GLY A 68 10.23 12.40 -19.94
N GLY A 69 9.89 11.13 -19.76
CA GLY A 69 8.67 10.50 -20.31
C GLY A 69 7.92 9.74 -19.23
N GLU A 70 6.59 9.83 -19.27
CA GLU A 70 5.65 9.12 -18.38
C GLU A 70 6.06 7.65 -18.21
N GLY A 71 6.50 7.29 -17.00
CA GLY A 71 6.97 5.95 -16.67
C GLY A 71 5.85 4.92 -16.58
N PRO A 72 6.08 3.62 -16.89
CA PRO A 72 5.02 2.61 -16.89
C PRO A 72 4.49 2.33 -15.48
N GLU A 73 3.16 2.21 -15.38
CA GLU A 73 2.40 1.92 -14.16
C GLU A 73 2.59 0.48 -13.67
N HIS A 74 3.49 0.20 -12.73
CA HIS A 74 3.50 -1.12 -12.06
C HIS A 74 3.80 -1.09 -10.55
N SER A 75 2.79 -0.64 -9.80
CA SER A 75 2.18 -1.31 -8.64
C SER A 75 3.04 -2.30 -7.81
N LEU A 76 3.78 -1.81 -6.81
CA LEU A 76 4.15 -2.63 -5.64
C LEU A 76 3.30 -2.23 -4.43
N ALA A 77 2.49 -3.20 -4.00
CA ALA A 77 2.25 -3.60 -2.61
C ALA A 77 1.97 -2.57 -1.50
N CYS A 78 1.66 -1.30 -1.77
CA CYS A 78 0.93 -0.51 -0.78
C CYS A 78 -0.58 -0.61 -1.00
N CYS A 79 -1.24 -1.15 0.02
CA CYS A 79 -2.68 -1.20 0.12
C CYS A 79 -3.09 -0.08 1.06
N GLU A 80 -3.98 0.77 0.57
CA GLU A 80 -4.83 1.57 1.42
C GLU A 80 -5.85 0.62 2.06
N TRP A 81 -5.63 0.26 3.31
CA TRP A 81 -6.50 -0.63 4.05
C TRP A 81 -7.69 0.15 4.60
N GLY A 82 -8.91 -0.33 4.35
CA GLY A 82 -10.12 0.22 4.93
C GLY A 82 -11.05 -0.86 5.46
N PHE A 83 -11.86 -0.50 6.45
CA PHE A 83 -12.72 -1.43 7.16
C PHE A 83 -14.12 -1.46 6.52
N VAL A 84 -14.52 -2.61 5.96
CA VAL A 84 -15.77 -2.78 5.21
C VAL A 84 -16.43 -4.08 5.63
N GLY A 85 -17.69 -4.00 6.09
CA GLY A 85 -18.46 -5.19 6.46
C GLY A 85 -17.90 -5.97 7.64
N GLY A 86 -17.11 -5.33 8.52
CA GLY A 86 -16.48 -5.99 9.67
C GLY A 86 -15.09 -6.57 9.39
N GLU A 87 -14.56 -6.37 8.18
CA GLU A 87 -13.26 -6.91 7.77
C GLU A 87 -12.37 -5.80 7.19
N TRP A 88 -11.06 -5.95 7.36
CA TRP A 88 -10.08 -5.09 6.68
C TRP A 88 -9.91 -5.52 5.23
N LYS A 89 -10.12 -4.59 4.31
CA LYS A 89 -10.00 -4.82 2.86
C LYS A 89 -9.04 -3.81 2.25
N CYS A 90 -8.21 -4.27 1.34
CA CYS A 90 -7.42 -3.38 0.49
C CYS A 90 -8.38 -2.63 -0.43
N LYS A 91 -8.60 -1.33 -0.17
CA LYS A 91 -9.53 -0.47 -0.92
C LYS A 91 -8.89 0.09 -2.18
N LYS A 92 -7.63 0.50 -2.08
CA LYS A 92 -6.87 1.06 -3.18
C LYS A 92 -5.46 0.52 -3.11
N LYS A 93 -5.01 -0.10 -4.19
CA LYS A 93 -3.57 -0.28 -4.38
C LYS A 93 -3.02 1.09 -4.74
N CYS A 94 -1.97 1.51 -4.07
CA CYS A 94 -1.36 2.79 -4.38
C CYS A 94 -1.01 2.85 -5.87
N PRO A 95 -1.35 3.96 -6.55
CA PRO A 95 -0.79 4.22 -7.85
C PRO A 95 0.69 4.55 -7.65
N THR A 96 1.51 3.98 -8.52
CA THR A 96 2.82 4.52 -8.89
C THR A 96 2.66 5.92 -9.45
#